data_AF-A0A1H5BSW4-F1
#
_entry.id   AF-A0A1H5BSW4-F1
#
_cell.length_a   1.000
_cell.length_b   1.000
_cell.length_c   1.000
_cell.angle_alpha   90.00
_cell.angle_beta   90.00
_cell.angle_gamma   90.00
#
_symmetry.space_group_name_H-M   'P 1'
#
loop_
_entity.id
_entity.type
_entity.pdbx_description
1 polymer ?
#
loop_
_entity_poly.entity_id
_entity_poly.type
_entity_poly.pdbx_seq_one_letter_code
_entity_poly.pdbx_strand_id
1 'polypeptide(L)' 'MSERLDTLKKARDRMIEDRDTHAKVLAAPFDRDKAERARSKFVEVQALVEALDRAISAEDSVSARD' A
#
# COMPACT_ATOMS: atom_id res chain seq x y z
N MET A 1 -7.64 0.10 20.78
CA MET A 1 -6.99 0.51 19.53
C MET A 1 -5.70 1.23 19.91
N SER A 2 -4.53 0.69 19.56
CA SER A 2 -3.26 1.32 19.92
C SER A 2 -2.92 2.46 18.94
N GLU A 3 -2.26 3.52 19.42
CA GLU A 3 -1.80 4.64 18.58
C GLU A 3 -0.92 4.17 17.42
N ARG A 4 -0.13 3.11 17.66
CA ARG A 4 0.68 2.45 16.65
C ARG A 4 -0.15 1.81 15.55
N LEU A 5 -1.23 1.10 15.91
CA LEU A 5 -2.13 0.47 14.96
C LEU A 5 -2.88 1.51 14.11
N ASP A 6 -3.33 2.62 14.72
CA ASP A 6 -3.94 3.74 13.98
C ASP A 6 -2.95 4.37 12.99
N THR A 7 -1.69 4.50 13.38
CA THR A 7 -0.63 5.01 12.51
C THR A 7 -0.38 4.08 11.32
N LEU A 8 -0.31 2.77 11.56
CA LEU A 8 -0.14 1.77 10.49
C LEU A 8 -1.33 1.78 9.51
N LYS A 9 -2.56 1.89 10.02
CA LYS A 9 -3.77 1.96 9.17
C LYS A 9 -3.75 3.20 8.27
N LYS A 10 -3.44 4.37 8.83
CA LYS A 10 -3.30 5.61 8.04
C LYS A 10 -2.21 5.52 6.97
N ALA A 11 -1.04 4.95 7.31
CA ALA A 11 0.04 4.76 6.36
C ALA A 11 -0.40 3.84 5.20
N ARG A 12 -1.09 2.74 5.51
CA ARG A 12 -1.63 1.81 4.51
C ARG A 12 -2.63 2.49 3.60
N ASP A 13 -3.59 3.24 4.14
CA ASP A 13 -4.61 3.93 3.36
C ASP A 13 -3.95 4.92 2.38
N ARG A 14 -2.92 5.65 2.83
CA ARG A 14 -2.16 6.55 1.96
C ARG A 14 -1.44 5.81 0.82
N MET A 15 -0.83 4.67 1.10
CA MET A 15 -0.15 3.87 0.08
C MET A 15 -1.11 3.26 -0.93
N ILE A 16 -2.35 2.95 -0.52
CA ILE A 16 -3.41 2.51 -1.44
C ILE A 16 -3.76 3.65 -2.43
N GLU A 17 -3.92 4.88 -1.95
CA GLU A 17 -4.17 6.04 -2.82
C GLU A 17 -3.05 6.26 -3.86
N ASP A 18 -1.79 6.18 -3.41
CA ASP A 18 -0.63 6.34 -4.26
C ASP A 18 -0.54 5.19 -5.30
N ARG A 19 -0.82 3.95 -4.90
CA ARG A 19 -0.90 2.79 -5.80
C ARG A 19 -1.98 2.97 -6.86
N ASP A 20 -3.16 3.42 -6.46
CA ASP A 20 -4.31 3.58 -7.37
C ASP A 20 -4.04 4.67 -8.41
N THR A 21 -3.22 5.66 -8.09
CA THR A 21 -2.72 6.64 -9.06
C THR A 21 -1.88 5.97 -10.16
N HIS A 22 -1.00 5.04 -9.80
CA HIS A 22 -0.23 4.27 -10.78
C HIS A 22 -1.10 3.30 -11.58
N ALA A 23 -2.10 2.69 -10.95
CA ALA A 23 -3.07 1.83 -11.64
C ALA A 23 -3.82 2.59 -12.74
N LYS A 24 -4.25 3.82 -12.47
CA LYS A 24 -4.90 4.69 -13.47
C LYS A 24 -4.00 4.98 -14.68
N VAL A 25 -2.69 5.18 -14.46
CA VAL A 25 -1.73 5.36 -15.57
C VAL A 25 -1.62 4.09 -16.41
N LEU A 26 -1.59 2.91 -15.78
CA LEU A 26 -1.52 1.63 -16.49
C LEU A 26 -2.80 1.29 -17.26
N ALA A 27 -3.95 1.82 -16.83
CA ALA A 27 -5.24 1.66 -17.51
C ALA A 27 -5.46 2.65 -18.67
N ALA A 28 -4.63 3.69 -18.77
CA ALA A 28 -4.70 4.67 -19.86
C ALA A 28 -4.14 4.10 -21.17
N PRO A 29 -4.36 4.75 -22.33
CA PRO A 29 -3.71 4.36 -23.58
C PRO A 29 -2.19 4.23 -23.42
N PHE A 30 -1.63 3.21 -24.06
CA PHE A 30 -0.23 2.82 -23.84
C PHE A 30 0.75 3.92 -24.25
N ASP A 31 1.49 4.40 -23.27
CA ASP A 31 2.66 5.25 -23.40
C ASP A 31 3.81 4.50 -22.73
N ARG A 32 4.77 4.00 -23.52
CA ARG A 32 5.81 3.08 -23.05
C ARG A 32 6.57 3.61 -21.83
N ASP A 33 7.01 4.85 -21.91
CA ASP A 33 7.84 5.48 -20.90
C ASP A 33 7.06 5.71 -19.59
N LYS A 34 5.79 6.12 -19.70
CA LYS A 34 4.91 6.25 -18.53
C LYS A 34 4.51 4.89 -17.96
N ALA A 35 4.25 3.90 -18.80
CA ALA A 35 3.82 2.57 -18.40
C ALA A 35 4.94 1.81 -17.67
N GLU A 36 6.17 1.84 -18.18
CA GLU A 36 7.32 1.17 -17.54
C GLU A 36 7.62 1.76 -16.15
N ARG A 37 7.60 3.10 -16.02
CA ARG A 37 7.74 3.77 -14.73
C ARG A 37 6.58 3.46 -13.78
N ALA A 38 5.34 3.59 -14.25
CA ALA A 38 4.15 3.34 -13.44
C ALA A 38 4.10 1.89 -12.95
N ARG A 39 4.50 0.93 -13.79
CA ARG A 39 4.58 -0.49 -13.40
C ARG A 39 5.61 -0.71 -12.30
N SER A 40 6.80 -0.14 -12.43
CA SER A 40 7.86 -0.28 -11.42
C SER A 40 7.41 0.30 -10.07
N LYS A 41 6.81 1.49 -10.08
CA LYS A 41 6.29 2.12 -8.87
C LYS A 41 5.09 1.41 -8.29
N PHE A 42 4.18 0.90 -9.12
CA PHE A 42 3.03 0.12 -8.66
C PHE A 42 3.47 -1.11 -7.85
N VAL A 43 4.47 -1.86 -8.35
CA VAL A 43 4.98 -3.05 -7.66
C VAL A 43 5.64 -2.68 -6.32
N GLU A 44 6.46 -1.62 -6.30
CA GLU A 44 7.10 -1.11 -5.08
C GLU A 44 6.07 -0.71 -4.02
N VAL A 45 5.06 0.06 -4.40
CA VAL A 45 3.99 0.50 -3.48
C VAL A 45 3.14 -0.69 -3.03
N GLN A 46 2.83 -1.64 -3.92
CA GLN A 46 2.09 -2.84 -3.56
C GLN A 46 2.84 -3.69 -2.53
N ALA A 47 4.16 -3.86 -2.67
CA ALA A 47 4.98 -4.56 -1.69
C ALA A 47 4.98 -3.86 -0.31
N LEU A 48 4.95 -2.53 -0.29
CA LEU A 48 4.83 -1.75 0.94
C LEU A 48 3.44 -1.92 1.59
N VAL A 49 2.36 -1.89 0.81
CA VAL A 49 1.00 -2.17 1.31
C VAL A 49 0.94 -3.55 1.97
N GLU A 50 1.47 -4.59 1.32
CA GLU A 50 1.51 -5.95 1.87
C GLU A 50 2.34 -6.06 3.17
N ALA A 51 3.43 -5.28 3.28
CA ALA A 51 4.20 -5.21 4.51
C ALA A 51 3.40 -4.53 5.65
N LEU A 52 2.65 -3.47 5.34
CA LEU A 52 1.79 -2.79 6.30
C LEU A 52 0.61 -3.67 6.74
N ASP A 53 -0.04 -4.39 5.82
CA ASP A 53 -1.11 -5.34 6.14
C ASP A 53 -0.61 -6.45 7.10
N ARG A 54 0.59 -6.98 6.86
CA ARG A 54 1.21 -7.96 7.77
C ARG A 54 1.54 -7.36 9.14
N ALA A 55 2.02 -6.12 9.19
CA ALA A 55 2.30 -5.45 10.46
C ALA A 55 1.01 -5.19 11.25
N ILE A 56 -0.06 -4.71 10.59
CA ILE A 56 -1.38 -4.50 11.20
C ILE A 56 -1.94 -5.82 11.76
N SER A 57 -1.87 -6.90 10.98
CA SER A 57 -2.33 -8.23 11.41
C SER A 57 -1.57 -8.73 12.63
N ALA A 58 -0.26 -8.47 12.70
CA ALA A 58 0.55 -8.81 13.86
C ALA A 58 0.13 -8.01 15.10
N GLU A 59 -0.10 -6.70 14.98
CA GLU A 59 -0.58 -5.86 16.08
C GLU A 59 -1.97 -6.29 16.60
N ASP A 60 -2.90 -6.58 15.69
CA ASP A 60 -4.24 -7.07 16.04
C ASP A 60 -4.14 -8.42 16.79
N SER A 61 -3.21 -9.29 16.39
CA SER A 61 -2.99 -10.58 17.06
C SER A 61 -2.36 -10.47 18.46
N VAL A 62 -1.53 -9.45 18.69
CA VAL A 62 -0.96 -9.15 20.00
C VAL A 62 -2.04 -8.56 20.90
N SER A 63 -2.81 -7.59 20.41
CA SER A 63 -3.91 -6.98 21.16
C SER A 63 -5.02 -7.95 21.54
N ALA A 64 -5.18 -9.08 20.85
CA ALA A 64 -6.15 -10.12 21.18
C ALA A 64 -5.68 -11.11 22.26
N ARG A 65 -4.39 -11.06 22.64
CA ARG A 65 -3.76 -11.92 23.65
C ARG A 65 -3.61 -11.24 25.01
N ASP A 66 -3.83 -9.93 25.06
CA ASP A 66 -3.89 -9.09 26.27
C ASP A 66 -5.35 -8.90 26.72
#